data_AF-A0A9X3AG41-F1
#
_entry.id   AF-A0A9X3AG41-F1
#
_cell.length_a   1.000
_cell.length_b   1.000
_cell.length_c   1.000
_cell.angle_alpha   90.00
_cell.angle_beta   90.00
_cell.angle_gamma   90.00
#
_symmetry.space_group_name_H-M   'P 1'
#
loop_
_entity.id
_entity.type
_entity.pdbx_description
1 polymer ?
#
loop_
_entity_poly.entity_id
_entity_poly.type
_entity_poly.pdbx_seq_one_letter_code
_entity_poly.pdbx_strand_id
1 'polypeptide(L)'
;MSIADALAICGTDVSATSVIIVYHMFAMQSWFTRVENARIESIRLSLMTSPDDIERESMRLQIIDLNKAFPWVQVAILGVAVVSMAAVGTTVVLMTKGLPVPLVLFPLGGLVVIYAVSSVVTYFKGVRAIAESRTYLA
;
A
#
# COMPACT_ATOMS: atom_id res chain seq x y z
N MET A 1 -19.88 -7.84 28.85
CA MET A 1 -19.37 -8.69 27.75
C MET A 1 -18.55 -9.81 28.35
N SER A 2 -18.76 -11.06 27.93
CA SER A 2 -17.92 -12.15 28.41
C SER A 2 -16.54 -12.11 27.75
N ILE A 3 -15.53 -12.75 28.36
CA ILE A 3 -14.19 -12.87 27.77
C ILE A 3 -14.25 -13.60 26.42
N ALA A 4 -15.13 -14.61 26.30
CA ALA A 4 -15.32 -15.35 25.05
C ALA A 4 -15.86 -14.45 23.92
N ASP A 5 -16.84 -13.59 24.22
CA ASP A 5 -17.39 -12.63 23.25
C ASP A 5 -16.32 -11.62 22.81
N ALA A 6 -15.52 -11.13 23.77
CA ALA A 6 -14.43 -10.19 23.50
C ALA A 6 -13.37 -10.80 22.57
N LEU A 7 -12.97 -12.04 22.83
CA LEU A 7 -12.01 -12.78 22.00
C LEU A 7 -12.56 -13.05 20.60
N ALA A 8 -13.85 -13.37 20.47
CA ALA A 8 -14.49 -13.56 19.17
C ALA A 8 -14.47 -12.27 18.33
N ILE A 9 -14.83 -11.13 18.93
CA ILE A 9 -14.81 -9.82 18.27
C ILE A 9 -13.38 -9.45 17.85
N CYS A 10 -12.41 -9.56 18.75
CA CYS A 10 -11.01 -9.29 18.46
C CYS A 10 -10.46 -10.22 17.36
N GLY A 11 -10.86 -11.49 17.36
CA GLY A 11 -10.49 -12.45 16.32
C GLY A 11 -11.02 -12.03 14.94
N THR A 12 -12.31 -11.68 14.84
CA THR A 12 -12.89 -11.15 13.60
C THR A 12 -12.23 -9.84 13.16
N ASP A 13 -11.85 -8.99 14.11
CA ASP A 13 -11.22 -7.69 13.84
C ASP A 13 -9.82 -7.86 13.24
N VAL A 14 -9.00 -8.76 13.82
CA VAL A 14 -7.68 -9.14 13.28
C VAL A 14 -7.81 -9.78 11.90
N SER A 15 -8.78 -10.68 11.71
CA SER A 15 -9.01 -11.33 10.41
C SER A 15 -9.45 -10.34 9.32
N ALA A 16 -10.35 -9.41 9.63
CA ALA A 16 -10.79 -8.42 8.66
C ALA A 16 -9.69 -7.38 8.36
N THR A 17 -8.94 -6.96 9.38
CA THR A 17 -7.76 -6.08 9.20
C THR A 17 -6.71 -6.74 8.30
N SER A 18 -6.45 -8.04 8.48
CA SER A 18 -5.47 -8.76 7.63
C SER A 18 -5.93 -8.86 6.17
N VAL A 19 -7.21 -9.13 5.92
CA VAL A 19 -7.79 -9.10 4.55
C VAL A 19 -7.63 -7.73 3.91
N ILE A 20 -7.96 -6.66 4.63
CA ILE A 20 -7.80 -5.28 4.15
C ILE A 20 -6.35 -5.00 3.75
N ILE A 21 -5.39 -5.42 4.58
CA ILE A 21 -3.96 -5.23 4.32
C ILE A 21 -3.51 -6.02 3.08
N VAL A 22 -3.99 -7.25 2.90
CA VAL A 22 -3.68 -8.06 1.72
C VAL A 22 -4.18 -7.36 0.44
N TYR A 23 -5.43 -6.89 0.42
CA TYR A 23 -5.96 -6.13 -0.72
C TYR A 23 -5.16 -4.86 -0.99
N HIS A 24 -4.77 -4.14 0.06
CA HIS A 24 -3.90 -2.98 -0.05
C HIS A 24 -2.55 -3.34 -0.71
N MET A 25 -1.89 -4.41 -0.24
CA MET A 25 -0.61 -4.85 -0.79
C MET A 25 -0.72 -5.23 -2.28
N PHE A 26 -1.80 -5.90 -2.69
CA PHE A 26 -2.04 -6.21 -4.11
C PHE A 26 -2.19 -4.95 -4.97
N ALA A 27 -2.95 -3.96 -4.52
CA ALA A 27 -3.13 -2.70 -5.25
C ALA A 27 -1.80 -1.95 -5.41
N MET A 28 -1.02 -1.86 -4.33
CA MET A 28 0.30 -1.23 -4.31
C MET A 28 1.29 -1.96 -5.22
N GLN A 29 1.32 -3.28 -5.18
CA GLN A 29 2.17 -4.11 -6.03
C GLN A 29 1.80 -3.97 -7.50
N SER A 30 0.50 -3.97 -7.84
CA SER A 30 0.01 -3.78 -9.21
C SER A 30 0.45 -2.42 -9.79
N TRP A 31 0.38 -1.35 -9.00
CA TRP A 31 0.89 -0.05 -9.43
C TRP A 31 2.41 -0.08 -9.62
N PHE A 32 3.15 -0.62 -8.65
CA PHE A 32 4.61 -0.68 -8.71
C PHE A 32 5.12 -1.50 -9.90
N THR A 33 4.49 -2.64 -10.21
CA THR A 33 4.80 -3.45 -11.39
C THR A 33 4.63 -2.67 -12.69
N ARG A 34 3.57 -1.85 -12.81
CA ARG A 34 3.36 -1.00 -13.98
C ARG A 34 4.45 0.07 -14.13
N VAL A 35 4.87 0.67 -13.01
CA VAL A 35 5.97 1.63 -12.98
C VAL A 35 7.29 0.97 -13.38
N GLU A 36 7.61 -0.20 -12.83
CA GLU A 36 8.87 -0.89 -13.16
C GLU A 36 8.91 -1.34 -14.62
N ASN A 37 7.79 -1.83 -15.17
CA ASN A 37 7.72 -2.17 -16.59
C ASN A 37 7.95 -0.95 -17.49
N ALA A 38 7.38 0.21 -17.14
CA ALA A 38 7.62 1.46 -17.85
C ALA A 38 9.10 1.90 -17.73
N ARG A 39 9.73 1.69 -16.57
CA ARG A 39 11.17 1.94 -16.38
C ARG A 39 12.01 1.07 -17.30
N ILE A 40 11.75 -0.23 -17.34
CA ILE A 40 12.48 -1.17 -18.21
C ILE A 40 12.32 -0.77 -19.68
N GLU A 41 11.11 -0.42 -20.12
CA GLU A 41 10.87 0.01 -21.50
C GLU A 41 11.54 1.34 -21.82
N SER A 42 11.56 2.29 -20.88
CA SER A 42 12.24 3.58 -21.07
C SER A 42 13.75 3.41 -21.33
N ILE A 43 14.39 2.50 -20.58
CA ILE A 43 15.80 2.14 -20.78
C ILE A 43 15.98 1.50 -22.16
N ARG A 44 15.08 0.58 -22.54
CA ARG A 44 15.11 -0.08 -23.85
C ARG A 44 15.04 0.92 -25.01
N LEU A 45 14.08 1.84 -24.96
CA LEU A 45 13.89 2.88 -25.98
C LEU A 45 15.09 3.84 -26.05
N SER A 46 15.67 4.22 -24.91
CA SER A 46 16.84 5.10 -24.88
C SER A 46 18.05 4.54 -25.65
N LEU A 47 18.15 3.21 -25.75
CA LEU A 47 19.23 2.49 -26.44
C LEU A 47 18.92 2.22 -27.92
N MET A 48 17.65 2.19 -28.31
CA MET A 48 17.21 1.74 -29.64
C MET A 48 16.76 2.87 -30.58
N THR A 49 16.28 4.00 -30.05
CA THR A 49 15.66 5.06 -30.85
C THR A 49 16.42 6.38 -30.80
N SER A 50 16.02 7.34 -31.63
CA SER A 50 16.49 8.74 -31.57
C SER A 50 15.83 9.48 -30.39
N PRO A 51 16.47 10.50 -29.78
CA PRO A 51 15.82 11.36 -28.78
C PRO A 51 14.48 11.96 -29.20
N ASP A 52 14.31 12.27 -30.49
CA ASP A 52 13.09 12.89 -31.03
C ASP A 52 12.06 11.86 -31.55
N ASP A 53 12.28 10.57 -31.27
CA ASP A 53 11.37 9.52 -31.70
C ASP A 53 10.02 9.61 -30.98
N ILE A 54 8.94 9.47 -31.74
CA ILE A 54 7.56 9.51 -31.26
C ILE A 54 7.35 8.47 -30.14
N GLU A 55 8.05 7.33 -30.22
CA GLU A 55 7.96 6.28 -29.19
C GLU A 55 8.47 6.77 -27.82
N ARG A 56 9.52 7.61 -27.77
CA ARG A 56 10.02 8.17 -26.50
C ARG A 56 9.05 9.18 -25.91
N GLU A 57 8.46 10.03 -26.75
CA GLU A 57 7.49 11.03 -26.28
C GLU A 57 6.21 10.36 -25.76
N SER A 58 5.73 9.32 -26.45
CA SER A 58 4.63 8.48 -25.97
C SER A 58 4.94 7.87 -24.60
N MET A 59 6.15 7.34 -24.40
CA MET A 59 6.60 6.79 -23.12
C MET A 59 6.70 7.85 -22.01
N ARG A 60 7.17 9.06 -22.33
CA ARG A 60 7.19 10.20 -21.38
C ARG A 60 5.79 10.52 -20.88
N LEU A 61 4.81 10.61 -21.77
CA LEU A 61 3.40 10.84 -21.41
C LEU A 61 2.87 9.70 -20.52
N GLN A 62 3.14 8.45 -20.88
CA GLN A 62 2.73 7.30 -20.08
C GLN A 62 3.30 7.33 -18.65
N ILE A 63 4.57 7.72 -18.49
CA ILE A 63 5.20 7.86 -17.16
C ILE A 63 4.55 8.98 -16.34
N ILE A 64 4.18 10.09 -16.97
CA ILE A 64 3.46 11.18 -16.30
C ILE A 64 2.11 10.69 -15.77
N ASP A 65 1.38 9.90 -16.57
CA ASP A 65 0.09 9.35 -16.17
C ASP A 65 0.23 8.29 -15.06
N LEU A 66 1.24 7.42 -15.14
CA LEU A 66 1.54 6.44 -14.08
C LEU A 66 1.87 7.09 -12.73
N ASN A 67 2.54 8.25 -12.75
CA ASN A 67 2.81 9.03 -11.55
C ASN A 67 1.53 9.55 -10.88
N LYS A 68 0.53 9.95 -11.68
CA LYS A 68 -0.78 10.40 -11.18
C LYS A 68 -1.68 9.24 -10.76
N ALA A 69 -1.48 8.06 -11.33
CA ALA A 69 -2.29 6.87 -11.11
C ALA A 69 -1.96 6.08 -9.83
N PHE A 70 -1.13 6.62 -8.93
CA PHE A 70 -0.92 6.00 -7.62
C PHE A 70 -2.27 5.88 -6.88
N PRO A 71 -2.58 4.73 -6.24
CA PRO A 71 -3.91 4.44 -5.71
C PRO A 71 -4.22 5.17 -4.39
N TRP A 72 -4.00 6.49 -4.32
CA TRP A 72 -4.17 7.32 -3.11
C TRP A 72 -5.53 7.15 -2.44
N VAL A 73 -6.60 7.10 -3.24
CA VAL A 73 -7.97 6.94 -2.75
C VAL A 73 -8.13 5.58 -2.06
N GLN A 74 -7.59 4.51 -2.65
CA GLN A 74 -7.63 3.18 -2.01
C GLN A 74 -6.77 3.14 -0.75
N VAL A 75 -5.58 3.75 -0.77
CA VAL A 75 -4.75 3.88 0.45
C VAL A 75 -5.53 4.60 1.55
N ALA A 76 -6.14 5.75 1.26
CA ALA A 76 -6.91 6.52 2.23
C ALA A 76 -8.12 5.76 2.78
N ILE A 77 -8.94 5.16 1.91
CA ILE A 77 -10.14 4.39 2.32
C ILE A 77 -9.72 3.19 3.20
N LEU A 78 -8.70 2.44 2.79
CA LEU A 78 -8.23 1.29 3.57
C LEU A 78 -7.56 1.73 4.87
N GLY A 79 -6.90 2.90 4.89
CA GLY A 79 -6.34 3.48 6.10
C GLY A 79 -7.42 3.85 7.13
N VAL A 80 -8.51 4.48 6.69
CA VAL A 80 -9.67 4.78 7.56
C VAL A 80 -10.29 3.49 8.10
N ALA A 81 -10.42 2.45 7.27
CA ALA A 81 -10.94 1.16 7.69
C ALA A 81 -10.04 0.53 8.77
N VAL A 82 -8.73 0.44 8.54
CA VAL A 82 -7.76 -0.11 9.49
C VAL A 82 -7.78 0.64 10.83
N VAL A 83 -7.81 1.96 10.81
CA VAL A 83 -7.88 2.78 12.05
C VAL A 83 -9.19 2.56 12.80
N SER A 84 -10.31 2.48 12.09
CA SER A 84 -11.62 2.24 12.68
C SER A 84 -11.69 0.86 13.35
N MET A 85 -11.15 -0.16 12.69
CA MET A 85 -11.04 -1.52 13.24
C MET A 85 -10.16 -1.56 14.48
N ALA A 86 -8.97 -0.96 14.43
CA ALA A 86 -8.08 -0.84 15.59
C ALA A 86 -8.72 -0.11 16.79
N ALA A 87 -9.55 0.90 16.55
CA ALA A 87 -10.29 1.61 17.59
C ALA A 87 -11.36 0.71 18.26
N VAL A 88 -12.07 -0.10 17.47
CA VAL A 88 -13.01 -1.11 17.98
C VAL A 88 -12.29 -2.14 18.84
N GLY A 89 -11.20 -2.73 18.34
CA GLY A 89 -10.38 -3.67 19.10
C GLY A 89 -9.89 -3.09 20.42
N THR A 90 -9.42 -1.84 20.43
CA THR A 90 -8.98 -1.14 21.65
C THR A 90 -10.12 -0.94 22.64
N THR A 91 -11.29 -0.52 22.16
CA THR A 91 -12.47 -0.30 23.02
C THR A 91 -12.94 -1.59 23.67
N VAL A 92 -12.97 -2.70 22.92
CA VAL A 92 -13.34 -4.04 23.40
C VAL A 92 -12.40 -4.51 24.52
N VAL A 93 -11.09 -4.26 24.37
CA VAL A 93 -10.08 -4.56 25.38
C VAL A 93 -10.30 -3.74 26.65
N LEU A 94 -10.57 -2.43 26.53
CA LEU A 94 -10.82 -1.55 27.68
C LEU A 94 -12.10 -1.92 28.44
N MET A 95 -13.13 -2.41 27.74
CA MET A 95 -14.40 -2.82 28.34
C MET A 95 -14.36 -4.20 29.01
N THR A 96 -13.31 -5.01 28.76
CA THR A 96 -13.21 -6.38 29.28
C THR A 96 -12.14 -6.48 30.36
N LYS A 97 -12.56 -6.38 31.63
CA LYS A 97 -11.66 -6.57 32.77
C LYS A 97 -11.11 -8.01 32.76
N GLY A 98 -9.80 -8.17 32.62
CA GLY A 98 -9.09 -9.46 32.66
C GLY A 98 -8.59 -10.00 31.32
N LEU A 99 -8.81 -9.30 30.21
CA LEU A 99 -8.21 -9.67 28.93
C LEU A 99 -6.71 -9.29 28.92
N PRO A 100 -5.78 -10.20 28.56
CA PRO A 100 -4.38 -9.84 28.40
C PRO A 100 -4.20 -8.90 27.20
N VAL A 101 -4.19 -7.59 27.49
CA VAL A 101 -4.05 -6.48 26.53
C VAL A 101 -2.97 -6.71 25.47
N PRO A 102 -1.76 -7.22 25.80
CA PRO A 102 -0.72 -7.42 24.79
C PRO A 102 -1.13 -8.42 23.70
N LEU A 103 -1.92 -9.44 24.03
CA LEU A 103 -2.26 -10.53 23.12
C LEU A 103 -3.16 -10.07 21.95
N VAL A 104 -3.90 -8.97 22.13
CA VAL A 104 -4.81 -8.40 21.13
C VAL A 104 -4.21 -7.17 20.46
N LEU A 105 -3.58 -6.27 21.22
CA LEU A 105 -3.06 -5.03 20.66
C LEU A 105 -1.77 -5.23 19.85
N PHE A 106 -0.92 -6.20 20.18
CA PHE A 106 0.28 -6.48 19.37
C PHE A 106 -0.04 -6.89 17.93
N PRO A 107 -0.92 -7.88 17.66
CA PRO A 107 -1.22 -8.27 16.29
C PRO A 107 -1.90 -7.13 15.51
N LEU A 108 -2.84 -6.39 16.11
CA LEU A 108 -3.47 -5.24 15.47
C LEU A 108 -2.47 -4.11 15.17
N GLY A 109 -1.66 -3.74 16.16
CA GLY A 109 -0.63 -2.71 16.00
C GLY A 109 0.43 -3.12 14.96
N GLY A 110 0.86 -4.39 14.97
CA GLY A 110 1.78 -4.93 13.99
C GLY A 110 1.24 -4.85 12.56
N LEU A 111 -0.04 -5.18 12.36
CA LEU A 111 -0.73 -5.05 11.08
C LEU A 111 -0.79 -3.59 10.59
N VAL A 112 -1.12 -2.64 11.47
CA VAL A 112 -1.12 -1.20 11.15
C VAL A 112 0.28 -0.73 10.74
N VAL A 113 1.32 -1.16 11.46
CA VAL A 113 2.71 -0.81 11.14
C VAL A 113 3.12 -1.39 9.79
N ILE A 114 2.80 -2.66 9.50
CA ILE A 114 3.07 -3.28 8.20
C ILE A 114 2.37 -2.50 7.08
N TYR A 115 1.12 -2.12 7.27
CA TYR A 115 0.37 -1.29 6.33
C TYR A 115 1.06 0.05 6.05
N ALA A 116 1.42 0.80 7.11
CA ALA A 116 2.06 2.11 6.96
C ALA A 116 3.43 2.01 6.28
N VAL A 117 4.26 1.06 6.72
CA VAL A 117 5.60 0.85 6.16
C VAL A 117 5.52 0.41 4.71
N SER A 118 4.65 -0.55 4.37
CA SER A 118 4.49 -1.04 2.99
C SER A 118 3.99 0.06 2.04
N SER A 119 3.02 0.87 2.48
CA SER A 119 2.54 2.05 1.75
C SER A 119 3.68 3.01 1.41
N VAL A 120 4.41 3.43 2.45
CA VAL A 120 5.48 4.45 2.35
C VAL A 120 6.63 3.95 1.49
N VAL A 121 7.13 2.73 1.76
CA VAL A 121 8.26 2.14 1.03
C VAL A 121 7.93 1.97 -0.44
N THR A 122 6.73 1.46 -0.76
CA THR A 122 6.34 1.23 -2.15
C THR A 122 6.18 2.54 -2.91
N TYR A 123 5.60 3.56 -2.28
CA TYR A 123 5.49 4.89 -2.87
C TYR A 123 6.87 5.47 -3.23
N PHE A 124 7.80 5.50 -2.28
CA PHE A 124 9.14 6.05 -2.52
C PHE A 124 9.92 5.27 -3.58
N LYS A 125 9.81 3.93 -3.59
CA LYS A 125 10.41 3.10 -4.64
C LYS A 125 9.86 3.42 -6.02
N GLY A 126 8.54 3.56 -6.15
CA GLY A 126 7.93 3.88 -7.44
C GLY A 126 8.26 5.31 -7.91
N VAL A 127 8.28 6.30 -7.02
CA VAL A 127 8.71 7.67 -7.37
C VAL A 127 10.14 7.70 -7.86
N ARG A 128 11.05 6.94 -7.23
CA ARG A 128 12.44 6.82 -7.69
C ARG A 128 12.52 6.20 -9.09
N ALA A 129 11.80 5.11 -9.33
CA ALA A 129 11.75 4.46 -10.64
C ALA A 129 11.23 5.42 -11.74
N ILE A 130 10.21 6.23 -11.42
CA ILE A 130 9.69 7.28 -12.32
C ILE A 130 10.76 8.34 -12.60
N ALA A 131 11.48 8.80 -11.59
CA ALA A 131 12.55 9.78 -11.74
C ALA A 131 13.69 9.25 -12.64
N GLU A 132 14.11 8.00 -12.43
CA GLU A 132 15.10 7.33 -13.28
C GLU A 132 14.62 7.24 -14.74
N SER A 133 13.36 6.85 -14.94
CA SER A 133 12.76 6.75 -16.29
C SER A 133 12.78 8.08 -17.04
N ARG A 134 12.53 9.20 -16.35
CA ARG A 134 12.60 10.54 -16.94
C ARG A 134 14.01 10.91 -17.38
N THR A 135 15.03 10.49 -16.62
CA THR A 135 16.44 10.73 -16.99
C THR A 135 16.83 9.97 -18.25
N TYR A 136 16.36 8.73 -18.43
CA TYR A 136 16.65 7.95 -19.64
C TYR A 136 15.96 8.48 -20.90
N LEU A 137 14.81 9.13 -20.71
CA LEU A 137 14.04 9.70 -21.81
C LEU A 137 14.38 11.15 -22.10
N ALA A 138 15.12 11.85 -21.23
CA ALA A 138 15.54 13.25 -21.42
C ALA A 138 16.55 13.36 -22.57
#